data_AF-A0A0H4BD89-F1
#
_entry.id   AF-A0A0H4BD89-F1
#
_cell.length_a   1.000
_cell.length_b   1.000
_cell.length_c   1.000
_cell.angle_alpha   90.00
_cell.angle_beta   90.00
_cell.angle_gamma   90.00
#
_symmetry.space_group_name_H-M   'P 1'
#
loop_
_entity.id
_entity.type
_entity.pdbx_description
1 polymer ?
#
loop_
_entity_poly.entity_id
_entity_poly.type
_entity_poly.pdbx_seq_one_letter_code
_entity_poly.pdbx_strand_id
1 'polypeptide(L)'
;MAFTRDFLKSIDWKSISEKAESQAMSDMRLTSYFDDPENFSVVIDFSYREDEQSGEEGLTNFLRVIIRTDAETTDDDITETVNDYVLDNYVMPAFQSHIESLGIDWDEFYEEWLLGYPGPEFDISFDNDIDIGEWVE
;
A
#
# COMPACT_ATOMS: atom_id res chain seq x y z
N MET A 1 -11.94 -16.20 11.66
CA MET A 1 -13.31 -16.07 11.12
C MET A 1 -13.16 -15.59 9.68
N ALA A 2 -13.33 -16.42 8.64
CA ALA A 2 -12.87 -16.05 7.28
C ALA A 2 -13.35 -14.65 6.83
N PHE A 3 -12.40 -13.74 6.60
CA PHE A 3 -12.69 -12.37 6.14
C PHE A 3 -13.31 -12.38 4.74
N THR A 4 -14.48 -11.75 4.64
CA THR A 4 -15.26 -11.73 3.39
C THR A 4 -14.84 -10.57 2.50
N ARG A 5 -15.19 -10.68 1.22
CA ARG A 5 -15.11 -9.60 0.24
C ARG A 5 -15.75 -8.29 0.74
N ASP A 6 -16.91 -8.38 1.38
CA ASP A 6 -17.61 -7.20 1.90
C ASP A 6 -16.83 -6.51 3.02
N PHE A 7 -16.08 -7.28 3.82
CA PHE A 7 -15.21 -6.71 4.85
C PHE A 7 -14.06 -5.92 4.22
N LEU A 8 -13.35 -6.48 3.25
CA LEU A 8 -12.21 -5.79 2.61
C LEU A 8 -12.64 -4.50 1.89
N LYS A 9 -13.86 -4.46 1.33
CA LYS A 9 -14.45 -3.24 0.78
C LYS A 9 -14.84 -2.19 1.82
N SER A 10 -15.03 -2.61 3.07
CA SER A 10 -15.42 -1.71 4.16
C SER A 10 -14.23 -1.01 4.82
N ILE A 11 -12.99 -1.45 4.52
CA ILE A 11 -11.77 -0.84 5.03
C ILE A 11 -11.63 0.58 4.49
N ASP A 12 -11.30 1.52 5.37
CA ASP A 12 -11.06 2.92 5.01
C ASP A 12 -9.63 3.08 4.47
N TRP A 13 -9.44 2.66 3.22
CA TRP A 13 -8.15 2.71 2.53
C TRP A 13 -7.57 4.11 2.46
N LYS A 14 -8.43 5.12 2.36
CA LYS A 14 -8.03 6.53 2.35
C LYS A 14 -7.44 6.96 3.69
N SER A 15 -8.04 6.54 4.80
CA SER A 15 -7.48 6.82 6.13
C SER A 15 -6.12 6.15 6.33
N ILE A 16 -5.95 4.94 5.78
CA ILE A 16 -4.67 4.21 5.80
C ILE A 16 -3.61 4.96 4.97
N SER A 17 -3.93 5.40 3.75
CA SER A 17 -2.99 6.17 2.92
C SER A 17 -2.60 7.49 3.56
N GLU A 18 -3.55 8.31 3.97
CA GLU A 18 -3.26 9.62 4.58
C GLU A 18 -2.35 9.48 5.81
N LYS A 19 -2.54 8.41 6.60
CA LYS A 19 -1.68 8.12 7.74
C LYS A 19 -0.28 7.67 7.32
N ALA A 20 -0.17 6.75 6.37
CA ALA A 20 1.11 6.25 5.89
C ALA A 20 1.92 7.37 5.19
N GLU A 21 1.27 8.18 4.34
CA GLU A 21 1.84 9.37 3.70
C GLU A 21 2.34 10.36 4.74
N SER A 22 1.51 10.73 5.72
CA SER A 22 1.93 11.68 6.76
C SER A 22 3.14 11.18 7.56
N GLN A 23 3.28 9.86 7.77
CA GLN A 23 4.45 9.29 8.45
C GLN A 23 5.68 9.32 7.54
N ALA A 24 5.55 8.86 6.29
CA ALA A 24 6.61 8.88 5.29
C ALA A 24 7.18 10.30 5.07
N MET A 25 6.29 11.29 4.94
CA MET A 25 6.63 12.71 4.79
C MET A 25 7.38 13.31 5.99
N SER A 26 7.26 12.70 7.17
CA SER A 26 7.92 13.16 8.39
C SER A 26 9.24 12.44 8.70
N ASP A 27 9.56 11.36 7.98
CA ASP A 27 10.74 10.55 8.24
C ASP A 27 11.97 11.04 7.48
N MET A 28 12.89 11.65 8.24
CA MET A 28 14.18 12.12 7.72
C MET A 28 15.04 10.99 7.12
N ARG A 29 14.84 9.73 7.53
CA ARG A 29 15.57 8.59 6.97
C ARG A 29 15.13 8.28 5.56
N LEU A 30 13.83 8.36 5.27
CA LEU A 30 13.32 8.16 3.90
C LEU A 30 13.85 9.26 2.97
N THR A 31 13.87 10.52 3.43
CA THR A 31 14.41 11.64 2.64
C THR A 31 15.90 11.49 2.30
N SER A 32 16.65 10.68 3.05
CA SER A 32 18.09 10.47 2.80
C SER A 32 18.40 9.63 1.57
N TYR A 33 17.39 8.94 1.01
CA TYR A 33 17.52 8.16 -0.23
C TYR A 33 17.40 9.01 -1.50
N PHE A 34 17.05 10.28 -1.37
CA PHE A 34 16.73 11.20 -2.46
C PHE A 34 17.70 12.39 -2.53
N ASP A 35 18.04 12.83 -3.74
CA ASP A 35 19.00 13.93 -3.95
C ASP A 35 18.41 15.32 -3.70
N ASP A 36 17.08 15.47 -3.82
CA ASP A 36 16.35 16.73 -3.59
C ASP A 36 15.22 16.57 -2.55
N PRO A 37 15.52 16.71 -1.25
CA PRO A 37 14.51 16.58 -0.21
C PRO A 37 13.51 17.74 -0.17
N GLU A 38 13.77 18.87 -0.85
CA GLU A 38 12.82 19.99 -0.91
C GLU A 38 11.61 19.68 -1.79
N ASN A 39 11.77 18.76 -2.75
CA ASN A 39 10.70 18.22 -3.62
C ASN A 39 10.22 16.82 -3.18
N PHE A 40 10.53 16.42 -1.95
CA PHE A 40 10.06 15.15 -1.42
C PHE A 40 8.56 15.20 -1.13
N SER A 41 7.81 14.39 -1.87
CA SER A 41 6.37 14.17 -1.72
C SER A 41 6.13 12.68 -1.85
N VAL A 42 5.30 12.10 -0.98
CA VAL A 42 4.90 10.71 -1.06
C VAL A 42 3.40 10.64 -1.16
N VAL A 43 2.92 10.02 -2.24
CA VAL A 43 1.51 9.66 -2.42
C VAL A 43 1.40 8.15 -2.40
N ILE A 44 0.50 7.62 -1.56
CA ILE A 44 0.25 6.20 -1.41
C ILE A 44 -1.18 5.92 -1.88
N ASP A 45 -1.28 5.20 -2.99
CA ASP A 45 -2.56 4.84 -3.58
C ASP A 45 -2.85 3.36 -3.31
N PHE A 46 -4.02 3.06 -2.74
CA PHE A 46 -4.49 1.70 -2.52
C PHE A 46 -5.58 1.40 -3.54
N SER A 47 -5.32 0.46 -4.45
CA SER A 47 -6.35 -0.04 -5.36
C SER A 47 -6.69 -1.48 -5.08
N TYR A 48 -7.95 -1.80 -5.31
CA TYR A 48 -8.52 -3.11 -5.08
C TYR A 48 -9.09 -3.62 -6.40
N ARG A 49 -8.61 -4.78 -6.87
CA ARG A 49 -9.18 -5.44 -8.06
C ARG A 49 -9.78 -6.79 -7.69
N GLU A 50 -10.94 -7.03 -8.28
CA GLU A 50 -11.64 -8.31 -8.28
C GLU A 50 -11.40 -9.00 -9.63
N ASP A 51 -10.95 -10.25 -9.62
CA ASP A 51 -10.89 -11.05 -10.84
C ASP A 51 -12.15 -11.92 -10.97
N GLU A 52 -12.84 -11.79 -12.11
CA GLU A 52 -14.00 -12.62 -12.46
C GLU A 52 -13.60 -14.08 -12.79
N GLN A 53 -12.32 -14.36 -13.07
CA GLN A 53 -11.84 -15.70 -13.42
C GLN A 53 -11.77 -16.69 -12.24
N SER A 54 -11.92 -16.22 -11.01
CA SER A 54 -11.61 -17.01 -9.82
C SER A 54 -12.73 -18.00 -9.43
N GLY A 55 -13.90 -17.99 -10.08
CA GLY A 55 -15.00 -18.94 -9.86
C GLY A 55 -15.88 -18.62 -8.62
N GLU A 56 -16.79 -19.53 -8.24
CA GLU A 56 -17.74 -19.34 -7.11
C GLU A 56 -17.03 -19.26 -5.73
N GLU A 57 -15.81 -19.77 -5.62
CA GLU A 57 -14.93 -19.63 -4.44
C GLU A 57 -13.85 -18.54 -4.66
N GLY A 58 -14.01 -17.77 -5.74
CA GLY A 58 -13.02 -16.95 -6.41
C GLY A 58 -12.69 -15.62 -5.80
N LEU A 59 -12.00 -15.67 -4.69
CA LEU A 59 -11.58 -14.53 -3.94
C LEU A 59 -10.15 -14.17 -4.33
N THR A 60 -10.00 -13.50 -5.48
CA THR A 60 -8.71 -12.93 -5.87
C THR A 60 -8.80 -11.42 -5.74
N ASN A 61 -8.66 -10.98 -4.49
CA ASN A 61 -8.58 -9.58 -4.11
C ASN A 61 -7.11 -9.18 -4.23
N PHE A 62 -6.80 -8.38 -5.22
CA PHE A 62 -5.48 -7.77 -5.32
C PHE A 62 -5.53 -6.42 -4.63
N LEU A 63 -4.76 -6.25 -3.57
CA LEU A 63 -4.49 -4.94 -2.99
C LEU A 63 -3.19 -4.43 -3.61
N ARG A 64 -3.25 -3.40 -4.46
CA ARG A 64 -2.04 -2.77 -4.98
C ARG A 64 -1.76 -1.52 -4.19
N VAL A 65 -0.51 -1.36 -3.76
CA VAL A 65 -0.02 -0.13 -3.13
C VAL A 65 0.93 0.53 -4.11
N ILE A 66 0.60 1.75 -4.52
CA ILE A 66 1.44 2.55 -5.41
C ILE A 66 2.03 3.69 -4.60
N ILE A 67 3.36 3.75 -4.55
CA ILE A 67 4.07 4.88 -3.92
C ILE A 67 4.59 5.78 -5.04
N ARG A 68 4.15 7.04 -5.05
CA ARG A 68 4.62 8.06 -5.99
C ARG A 68 5.45 9.08 -5.28
N THR A 69 6.54 9.47 -5.91
CA THR A 69 7.41 10.52 -5.41
C THR A 69 7.93 11.38 -6.55
N ASP A 70 8.01 12.68 -6.27
CA ASP A 70 8.57 13.70 -7.16
C ASP A 70 10.09 13.84 -6.99
N ALA A 71 10.67 13.11 -6.04
CA ALA A 71 12.08 13.17 -5.72
C ALA A 71 12.89 12.18 -6.55
N GLU A 72 13.99 12.66 -7.12
CA GLU A 72 14.95 11.82 -7.86
C GLU A 72 15.74 10.93 -6.89
N THR A 73 15.83 9.64 -7.22
CA THR A 73 16.62 8.67 -6.47
C THR A 73 18.11 8.85 -6.74
N THR A 74 18.92 8.64 -5.71
CA THR A 74 20.39 8.65 -5.81
C THR A 74 20.97 7.47 -6.57
N ASP A 75 20.21 6.37 -6.74
CA ASP A 75 20.65 5.12 -7.36
C ASP A 75 19.46 4.42 -8.05
N ASP A 76 19.64 3.95 -9.29
CA ASP A 76 18.59 3.30 -10.09
C ASP A 76 18.12 1.96 -9.47
N ASP A 77 19.00 1.31 -8.69
CA ASP A 77 18.71 0.01 -8.03
C ASP A 77 18.03 0.18 -6.65
N ILE A 78 17.80 1.40 -6.17
CA ILE A 78 17.25 1.62 -4.81
C ILE A 78 15.73 1.43 -4.71
N THR A 79 15.06 1.27 -5.85
CA THR A 79 13.60 1.15 -5.95
C THR A 79 13.03 0.07 -5.03
N GLU A 80 13.59 -1.15 -5.07
CA GLU A 80 13.16 -2.27 -4.22
C GLU A 80 13.40 -1.97 -2.73
N THR A 81 14.54 -1.35 -2.41
CA THR A 81 14.88 -0.98 -1.03
C THR A 81 13.94 0.10 -0.47
N VAL A 82 13.60 1.11 -1.26
CA VAL A 82 12.62 2.14 -0.88
C VAL A 82 11.23 1.53 -0.76
N ASN A 83 10.89 0.58 -1.63
CA ASN A 83 9.61 -0.15 -1.58
C ASN A 83 9.45 -0.92 -0.28
N ASP A 84 10.38 -1.82 0.01
CA ASP A 84 10.36 -2.59 1.25
C ASP A 84 10.38 -1.67 2.47
N TYR A 85 11.17 -0.61 2.43
CA TYR A 85 11.24 0.34 3.54
C TYR A 85 9.92 1.09 3.76
N VAL A 86 9.29 1.62 2.71
CA VAL A 86 8.01 2.34 2.83
C VAL A 86 6.89 1.38 3.25
N LEU A 87 6.92 0.16 2.71
CA LEU A 87 5.99 -0.89 3.05
C LEU A 87 6.05 -1.25 4.53
N ASP A 88 7.23 -1.64 5.01
CA ASP A 88 7.43 -2.17 6.35
C ASP A 88 7.28 -1.10 7.43
N ASN A 89 7.67 0.15 7.12
CA ASN A 89 7.74 1.20 8.14
C ASN A 89 6.51 2.10 8.18
N TYR A 90 5.70 2.17 7.11
CA TYR A 90 4.53 3.07 7.07
C TYR A 90 3.24 2.37 6.65
N VAL A 91 3.24 1.66 5.52
CA VAL A 91 2.03 1.05 4.97
C VAL A 91 1.50 -0.06 5.87
N MET A 92 2.33 -1.06 6.19
CA MET A 92 1.94 -2.17 7.05
C MET A 92 1.56 -1.71 8.46
N PRO A 93 2.32 -0.81 9.14
CA PRO A 93 1.91 -0.28 10.44
C PRO A 93 0.63 0.55 10.42
N ALA A 94 0.41 1.37 9.37
CA ALA A 94 -0.83 2.12 9.23
C ALA A 94 -2.02 1.17 9.04
N PHE A 95 -1.84 0.12 8.23
CA PHE A 95 -2.86 -0.88 7.99
C PHE A 95 -3.17 -1.70 9.24
N GLN A 96 -2.14 -2.21 9.93
CA GLN A 96 -2.27 -2.90 11.21
C GLN A 96 -3.07 -2.06 12.21
N SER A 97 -2.69 -0.81 12.41
CA SER A 97 -3.36 0.07 13.34
C SER A 97 -4.83 0.33 12.96
N HIS A 98 -5.18 0.31 11.67
CA HIS A 98 -6.56 0.44 11.22
C HIS A 98 -7.36 -0.83 11.55
N ILE A 99 -6.85 -2.01 11.21
CA ILE A 99 -7.51 -3.30 11.52
C ILE A 99 -7.74 -3.45 13.02
N GLU A 100 -6.73 -3.16 13.83
CA GLU A 100 -6.84 -3.21 15.29
C GLU A 100 -7.88 -2.21 15.83
N SER A 101 -8.06 -1.06 15.18
CA SER A 101 -9.10 -0.08 15.56
C SER A 101 -10.53 -0.58 15.33
N LEU A 102 -10.71 -1.57 14.45
CA LEU A 102 -11.98 -2.26 14.23
C LEU A 102 -12.24 -3.34 15.29
N GLY A 103 -11.32 -3.54 16.24
CA GLY A 103 -11.40 -4.58 17.27
C GLY A 103 -11.01 -5.97 16.76
N ILE A 104 -10.27 -6.02 15.66
CA ILE A 104 -9.80 -7.25 15.03
C ILE A 104 -8.32 -7.43 15.36
N ASP A 105 -7.93 -8.65 15.75
CA ASP A 105 -6.52 -8.97 15.98
C ASP A 105 -5.77 -9.00 14.64
N TRP A 106 -4.66 -8.27 14.57
CA TRP A 106 -3.89 -8.14 13.32
C TRP A 106 -3.28 -9.46 12.87
N ASP A 107 -2.75 -10.26 13.80
CA ASP A 107 -2.11 -11.53 13.45
C ASP A 107 -3.15 -12.52 12.92
N GLU A 108 -4.33 -12.61 13.56
CA GLU A 108 -5.46 -13.39 13.04
C GLU A 108 -5.91 -12.90 11.66
N PHE A 109 -6.01 -11.57 11.48
CA PHE A 109 -6.37 -10.99 10.18
C PHE A 109 -5.35 -11.31 9.10
N TYR A 110 -4.08 -11.12 9.37
CA TYR A 110 -2.99 -11.27 8.42
C TYR A 110 -2.81 -12.73 8.00
N GLU A 111 -2.89 -13.68 8.93
CA GLU A 111 -2.86 -15.11 8.62
C GLU A 111 -4.03 -15.53 7.72
N GLU A 112 -5.26 -15.09 8.03
CA GLU A 112 -6.43 -15.44 7.21
C GLU A 112 -6.43 -14.73 5.84
N TRP A 113 -5.89 -13.50 5.78
CA TRP A 113 -5.74 -12.76 4.53
C TRP A 113 -4.73 -13.43 3.60
N LEU A 114 -3.57 -13.87 4.11
CA LEU A 114 -2.55 -14.60 3.34
C LEU A 114 -3.00 -15.99 2.85
N LEU A 115 -3.88 -16.65 3.60
CA LEU A 115 -4.41 -17.96 3.24
C LEU A 115 -5.54 -17.88 2.19
N GLY A 116 -6.21 -16.72 2.09
CA GLY A 116 -7.41 -16.54 1.28
C GLY A 116 -7.23 -15.75 -0.02
N TYR A 117 -6.16 -14.96 -0.16
CA TYR A 117 -6.02 -13.98 -1.25
C TYR A 117 -4.56 -13.88 -1.71
N PRO A 118 -4.29 -13.53 -2.99
CA PRO A 118 -2.93 -13.17 -3.38
C PRO A 118 -2.49 -11.95 -2.56
N GLY A 119 -1.23 -11.98 -2.11
CA GLY A 119 -0.65 -10.89 -1.35
C GLY A 119 -0.68 -9.57 -2.14
N PRO A 120 -0.55 -8.44 -1.45
CA PRO A 120 -0.52 -7.14 -2.08
C PRO A 120 0.60 -7.03 -3.13
N GLU A 121 0.30 -6.44 -4.28
CA GLU A 121 1.31 -6.07 -5.27
C GLU A 121 1.83 -4.67 -4.95
N PHE A 122 3.15 -4.55 -4.82
CA PHE A 122 3.80 -3.30 -4.48
C PHE A 122 4.50 -2.74 -5.71
N ASP A 123 4.17 -1.50 -6.05
CA ASP A 123 4.80 -0.81 -7.17
C ASP A 123 5.20 0.60 -6.76
N ILE A 124 6.47 0.95 -6.99
CA ILE A 124 6.93 2.32 -6.81
C ILE A 124 7.16 2.91 -8.19
N SER A 125 6.54 4.06 -8.42
CA SER A 125 6.78 4.87 -9.60
C SER A 125 7.40 6.21 -9.22
N PHE A 126 8.57 6.48 -9.77
CA PHE A 126 9.24 7.78 -9.71
C PHE A 126 8.84 8.59 -10.95
N ASP A 127 7.56 8.94 -11.05
CA ASP A 127 7.08 9.74 -12.18
C ASP A 127 5.81 10.53 -11.83
N ASN A 128 5.73 11.75 -12.36
CA ASN A 128 4.58 12.65 -12.25
C ASN A 128 3.47 12.32 -13.28
N ASP A 129 3.78 11.51 -14.30
CA ASP A 129 2.98 11.36 -15.52
C ASP A 129 2.28 9.98 -15.67
N ILE A 130 2.22 9.14 -14.63
CA ILE A 130 1.46 7.88 -14.71
C ILE A 130 -0.04 8.14 -14.62
N ASP A 131 -0.71 8.00 -15.77
CA ASP A 131 -2.16 8.04 -15.91
C ASP A 131 -2.79 6.75 -15.34
N ILE A 132 -3.20 6.82 -14.07
CA ILE A 132 -3.95 5.76 -13.37
C ILE A 132 -5.40 5.62 -13.87
N GLY A 133 -5.87 6.48 -14.78
CA GLY A 133 -7.25 6.48 -15.28
C GLY A 133 -7.70 5.18 -15.96
N GLU A 134 -6.78 4.24 -16.23
CA GLU A 134 -7.10 2.90 -16.74
C GLU A 134 -7.55 1.89 -15.67
N TRP A 135 -7.43 2.19 -14.37
CA TRP A 135 -7.88 1.31 -13.28
C TRP A 135 -9.02 1.99 -12.52
N VAL A 136 -10.17 1.33 -12.47
CA VAL A 136 -11.44 1.89 -11.97
C VAL A 136 -11.32 2.22 -10.48
N GLU A 137 -11.65 3.47 -10.12
CA GLU A 137 -11.85 3.96 -8.74
C GLU A 137 -12.91 3.16 -7.96
#